data_AF-A0A661JR57-F1
#
_entry.id   AF-A0A661JR57-F1
#
_cell.length_a   1.000
_cell.length_b   1.000
_cell.length_c   1.000
_cell.angle_alpha   90.00
_cell.angle_beta   90.00
_cell.angle_gamma   90.00
#
_symmetry.space_group_name_H-M   'P 1'
#
loop_
_entity.id
_entity.type
_entity.pdbx_description
1 polymer ?
#
loop_
_entity_poly.entity_id
_entity_poly.type
_entity_poly.pdbx_seq_one_letter_code
_entity_poly.pdbx_strand_id
1 'polypeptide(L)'
;MLTTTGYSTADFASWPNYSQALLLLLMFIGGCAGSTGGGIKCVRILLLVRYIRAEMQKIVHPKAVVAVKLDGHIVSSAVLHGIVGMVLLYIGLFVVCTLIMGALGIDLITGASAVAASLGNIGPGLGRVGPALNYSFLPPLAKLILTFCMLVGRLEIYTVLILLFPGFWKK
;
A
#
# COMPACT_ATOMS: atom_id res chain seq x y z
N MET A 1 5.65 -12.78 -2.27
CA MET A 1 5.14 -11.40 -2.45
C MET A 1 3.92 -11.07 -1.60
N LEU A 2 2.82 -11.84 -1.66
CA LEU A 2 1.55 -11.54 -0.96
C LEU A 2 1.70 -11.36 0.57
N THR A 3 2.46 -12.22 1.24
CA THR A 3 2.72 -12.10 2.69
C THR A 3 3.83 -11.10 3.03
N THR A 4 4.29 -10.30 2.06
CA THR A 4 5.41 -9.34 2.19
C THR A 4 6.74 -9.96 2.64
N THR A 5 6.92 -11.28 2.47
CA THR A 5 8.15 -12.00 2.86
C THR A 5 9.33 -11.81 1.91
N GLY A 6 9.09 -11.36 0.68
CA GLY A 6 10.16 -11.08 -0.28
C GLY A 6 10.90 -12.27 -0.87
N TYR A 7 10.58 -13.51 -0.50
CA TYR A 7 11.20 -14.69 -1.11
C TYR A 7 10.75 -14.88 -2.56
N SER A 8 11.73 -15.15 -3.43
CA SER A 8 11.54 -15.48 -4.84
C SER A 8 12.31 -16.76 -5.17
N THR A 9 11.59 -17.80 -5.63
CA THR A 9 12.18 -19.05 -6.13
C THR A 9 12.26 -19.09 -7.65
N ALA A 10 11.54 -18.21 -8.33
CA ALA A 10 11.48 -18.10 -9.79
C ALA A 10 11.58 -16.63 -10.22
N ASP A 11 12.11 -16.40 -11.43
CA ASP A 11 12.20 -15.07 -12.00
C ASP A 11 10.88 -14.65 -12.67
N PHE A 12 10.02 -14.00 -11.89
CA PHE A 12 8.73 -13.48 -12.35
C PHE A 12 8.85 -12.23 -13.24
N ALA A 13 10.04 -11.68 -13.47
CA ALA A 13 10.23 -10.64 -14.48
C ALA A 13 10.09 -11.19 -15.92
N SER A 14 10.27 -12.51 -16.09
CA SER A 14 10.08 -13.21 -17.38
C SER A 14 8.63 -13.63 -17.67
N TRP A 15 7.74 -13.47 -16.69
CA TRP A 15 6.36 -13.94 -16.80
C TRP A 15 5.51 -13.02 -17.69
N PRO A 16 4.37 -13.51 -18.22
CA PRO A 16 3.46 -12.69 -19.00
C PRO A 16 3.04 -11.42 -18.26
N ASN A 17 2.86 -10.31 -18.99
CA ASN A 17 2.50 -9.00 -18.43
C ASN A 17 1.25 -9.05 -17.54
N TYR A 18 0.28 -9.90 -17.86
CA TYR A 18 -0.90 -10.13 -17.04
C TYR A 18 -0.53 -10.59 -15.61
N SER A 19 0.36 -11.57 -15.49
CA SER A 19 0.81 -12.09 -14.20
C SER A 19 1.61 -11.06 -13.42
N GLN A 20 2.42 -10.24 -14.10
CA GLN A 20 3.16 -9.15 -13.48
C GLN A 20 2.22 -8.06 -12.92
N ALA A 21 1.22 -7.64 -13.70
CA ALA A 21 0.21 -6.69 -13.25
C ALA A 21 -0.59 -7.21 -12.06
N LEU A 22 -0.95 -8.51 -12.09
CA LEU A 22 -1.63 -9.16 -10.97
C LEU A 22 -0.74 -9.16 -9.72
N LEU A 23 0.53 -9.54 -9.84
CA LEU A 23 1.48 -9.50 -8.73
C LEU A 23 1.60 -8.10 -8.13
N LEU A 24 1.70 -7.06 -8.97
CA LEU A 24 1.76 -5.67 -8.53
C LEU A 24 0.50 -5.27 -7.75
N LEU A 25 -0.69 -5.70 -8.17
CA LEU A 25 -1.93 -5.47 -7.42
C LEU A 25 -1.91 -6.19 -6.07
N LEU A 26 -1.41 -7.42 -6.04
CA LEU A 26 -1.26 -8.19 -4.80
C LEU A 26 -0.27 -7.55 -3.81
N MET A 27 0.69 -6.72 -4.26
CA MET A 27 1.62 -6.02 -3.36
C MET A 27 0.91 -5.04 -2.42
N PHE A 28 -0.26 -4.53 -2.80
CA PHE A 28 -1.05 -3.65 -1.94
C PHE A 28 -1.78 -4.43 -0.82
N ILE A 29 -2.00 -5.72 -1.02
CA ILE A 29 -2.66 -6.61 -0.06
C ILE A 29 -1.58 -7.19 0.87
N GLY A 30 -1.51 -6.64 2.08
CA GLY A 30 -0.56 -7.03 3.10
C GLY A 30 -0.99 -8.25 3.92
N GLY A 31 -0.17 -8.61 4.91
CA GLY A 31 -0.47 -9.71 5.82
C GLY A 31 -1.67 -9.47 6.76
N CYS A 32 -1.95 -10.45 7.60
CA CYS A 32 -2.97 -10.34 8.66
C CYS A 32 -2.63 -9.23 9.67
N ALA A 33 -3.66 -8.70 10.34
CA ALA A 33 -3.47 -7.79 11.47
C ALA A 33 -2.64 -8.48 12.57
N GLY A 34 -1.72 -7.74 13.22
CA GLY A 34 -0.80 -8.28 14.22
C GLY A 34 0.39 -9.08 13.67
N SER A 35 0.45 -9.33 12.35
CA SER A 35 1.62 -9.93 11.70
C SER A 35 2.72 -8.90 11.41
N THR A 36 3.96 -9.39 11.26
CA THR A 36 5.14 -8.61 10.84
C THR A 36 5.09 -8.15 9.39
N GLY A 37 4.09 -8.58 8.61
CA GLY A 37 3.94 -8.18 7.21
C GLY A 37 3.63 -6.70 7.01
N GLY A 38 4.06 -6.10 5.90
CA GLY A 38 3.76 -4.71 5.56
C GLY A 38 2.46 -4.54 4.77
N GLY A 39 2.31 -3.40 4.09
CA GLY A 39 1.19 -3.10 3.20
C GLY A 39 -0.15 -2.84 3.92
N ILE A 40 -1.23 -2.74 3.13
CA ILE A 40 -2.57 -2.56 3.68
C ILE A 40 -3.04 -3.92 4.22
N LYS A 41 -3.15 -4.03 5.54
CA LYS A 41 -3.54 -5.26 6.22
C LYS A 41 -4.86 -5.83 5.68
N CYS A 42 -4.96 -7.17 5.58
CA CYS A 42 -6.16 -7.86 5.10
C CYS A 42 -7.46 -7.40 5.80
N VAL A 43 -7.41 -7.16 7.11
CA VAL A 43 -8.57 -6.70 7.90
C VAL A 43 -9.07 -5.34 7.42
N ARG A 44 -8.16 -4.41 7.08
CA ARG A 44 -8.52 -3.08 6.58
C ARG A 44 -9.16 -3.18 5.20
N ILE A 45 -8.65 -4.06 4.33
CA ILE A 45 -9.24 -4.33 3.01
C ILE A 45 -10.65 -4.93 3.16
N LEU A 46 -10.82 -5.92 4.04
CA LEU A 46 -12.12 -6.53 4.32
C LEU A 46 -13.14 -5.48 4.80
N LEU A 47 -12.74 -4.62 5.74
CA LEU A 47 -13.58 -3.54 6.24
C LEU A 47 -13.93 -2.53 5.16
N LEU A 48 -12.97 -2.19 4.28
CA LEU A 48 -13.19 -1.27 3.17
C LEU A 48 -14.19 -1.85 2.15
N VAL A 49 -14.10 -3.13 1.82
CA VAL A 49 -15.08 -3.80 0.95
C VAL A 49 -16.47 -3.81 1.58
N ARG A 50 -16.57 -4.10 2.89
CA ARG A 50 -17.86 -4.04 3.61
C ARG A 50 -18.41 -2.62 3.69
N TYR A 51 -17.55 -1.62 3.85
CA TYR A 51 -17.91 -0.21 3.84
C TYR A 51 -18.48 0.21 2.49
N ILE A 52 -17.81 -0.11 1.38
CA ILE A 52 -18.31 0.19 0.02
C ILE A 52 -19.67 -0.47 -0.20
N ARG A 53 -19.83 -1.74 0.20
CA ARG A 53 -21.13 -2.42 0.09
C ARG A 53 -22.23 -1.74 0.90
N ALA A 54 -21.91 -1.29 2.12
CA ALA A 54 -22.85 -0.56 2.96
C ALA A 54 -23.24 0.79 2.34
N GLU A 55 -22.28 1.54 1.77
CA GLU A 55 -22.56 2.80 1.07
C GLU A 55 -23.42 2.58 -0.18
N MET A 56 -23.12 1.56 -0.99
CA MET A 56 -23.98 1.22 -2.13
C MET A 56 -25.42 0.88 -1.69
N GLN A 57 -25.58 0.16 -0.58
CA GLN A 57 -26.91 -0.14 -0.04
C GLN A 57 -27.66 1.10 0.44
N LYS A 58 -26.98 2.07 1.04
CA LYS A 58 -27.59 3.35 1.44
C LYS A 58 -28.00 4.21 0.24
N ILE A 59 -27.21 4.19 -0.85
CA ILE A 59 -27.56 4.88 -2.08
C ILE A 59 -28.89 4.33 -2.65
N VAL A 60 -29.05 3.01 -2.64
CA VAL A 60 -30.30 2.37 -3.11
C VAL A 60 -31.44 2.54 -2.10
N HIS A 61 -31.15 2.49 -0.80
CA HIS A 61 -32.13 2.59 0.28
C HIS A 61 -31.74 3.70 1.28
N PRO A 62 -32.09 4.97 1.01
CA PRO A 62 -31.61 6.13 1.79
C PRO A 62 -32.08 6.15 3.25
N LYS A 63 -33.12 5.38 3.61
CA LYS A 63 -33.61 5.24 4.99
C LYS A 63 -33.03 4.03 5.73
N ALA A 64 -32.22 3.20 5.06
CA ALA A 64 -31.67 1.99 5.66
C ALA A 64 -30.50 2.30 6.59
N VAL A 65 -30.58 1.86 7.85
CA VAL A 65 -29.46 1.91 8.79
C VAL A 65 -28.58 0.67 8.57
N VAL A 66 -27.58 0.81 7.71
CA VAL A 66 -26.63 -0.26 7.42
C VAL A 66 -25.40 -0.15 8.31
N ALA A 67 -25.22 -1.10 9.22
CA ALA A 67 -24.06 -1.18 10.11
C ALA A 67 -23.00 -2.14 9.54
N VAL A 68 -21.74 -1.70 9.47
CA VAL A 68 -20.61 -2.58 9.14
C VAL A 68 -20.19 -3.32 10.41
N LYS A 69 -20.19 -4.65 10.35
CA LYS A 69 -19.75 -5.50 11.46
C LYS A 69 -18.41 -6.16 11.16
N LEU A 70 -17.61 -6.39 12.20
CA LEU A 70 -16.43 -7.25 12.19
C LEU A 70 -16.54 -8.16 13.41
N ASP A 71 -16.48 -9.47 13.19
CA ASP A 71 -16.58 -10.48 14.26
C ASP A 71 -17.76 -10.26 15.22
N GLY A 72 -18.96 -10.02 14.66
CA GLY A 72 -20.18 -9.76 15.44
C GLY A 72 -20.30 -8.35 16.02
N HIS A 73 -19.20 -7.61 16.17
CA HIS A 73 -19.18 -6.25 16.71
C HIS A 73 -19.40 -5.18 15.63
N ILE A 74 -20.12 -4.11 15.96
CA ILE A 74 -20.35 -2.98 15.07
C ILE A 74 -19.09 -2.10 15.06
N VAL A 75 -18.56 -1.81 13.88
CA VAL A 75 -17.44 -0.89 13.70
C VAL A 75 -17.98 0.53 13.57
N SER A 76 -17.43 1.47 14.35
CA SER A 76 -17.86 2.87 14.31
C SER A 76 -17.48 3.54 12.99
N SER A 77 -18.30 4.50 12.54
CA SER A 77 -18.04 5.26 11.31
C SER A 77 -16.72 6.03 11.36
N ALA A 78 -16.28 6.47 12.55
CA ALA A 78 -15.00 7.15 12.72
C ALA A 78 -13.81 6.24 12.33
N VAL A 79 -13.85 4.96 12.74
CA VAL A 79 -12.81 3.98 12.36
C VAL A 79 -12.85 3.70 10.86
N LEU A 80 -14.05 3.57 10.28
CA LEU A 80 -14.21 3.33 8.84
C LEU A 80 -13.66 4.51 8.01
N HIS A 81 -13.99 5.75 8.37
CA HIS A 81 -13.44 6.94 7.72
C HIS A 81 -11.91 7.01 7.90
N GLY A 82 -11.40 6.65 9.07
CA GLY A 82 -9.96 6.52 9.30
C GLY A 82 -9.30 5.51 8.37
N ILE A 83 -9.92 4.35 8.14
CA ILE A 83 -9.39 3.34 7.20
C ILE A 83 -9.41 3.87 5.77
N VAL A 84 -10.50 4.52 5.33
CA VAL A 84 -10.60 5.10 3.99
C VAL A 84 -9.52 6.16 3.77
N GLY A 85 -9.35 7.09 4.73
CA GLY A 85 -8.29 8.10 4.68
C GLY A 85 -6.89 7.49 4.59
N MET A 86 -6.64 6.39 5.31
CA MET A 86 -5.35 5.69 5.28
C MET A 86 -5.06 5.12 3.89
N VAL A 87 -6.06 4.49 3.27
CA VAL A 87 -5.92 3.87 1.94
C VAL A 87 -5.72 4.94 0.88
N LEU A 88 -6.45 6.06 0.95
CA LEU A 88 -6.25 7.19 0.05
C LEU A 88 -4.84 7.79 0.19
N LEU A 89 -4.34 7.96 1.40
CA LEU A 89 -2.97 8.43 1.63
C LEU A 89 -1.93 7.42 1.13
N TYR A 90 -2.16 6.12 1.31
CA TYR A 90 -1.29 5.06 0.79
C TYR A 90 -1.18 5.14 -0.74
N ILE A 91 -2.32 5.22 -1.43
CA ILE A 91 -2.38 5.30 -2.89
C ILE A 91 -1.79 6.64 -3.36
N GLY A 92 -2.09 7.75 -2.69
CA GLY A 92 -1.55 9.07 -3.01
C GLY A 92 -0.03 9.10 -2.92
N LEU A 93 0.54 8.54 -1.84
CA LEU A 93 1.99 8.43 -1.67
C LEU A 93 2.62 7.54 -2.74
N PHE A 94 1.98 6.42 -3.06
CA PHE A 94 2.39 5.55 -4.16
C PHE A 94 2.46 6.30 -5.49
N VAL A 95 1.42 7.06 -5.86
CA VAL A 95 1.38 7.82 -7.11
C VAL A 95 2.46 8.90 -7.13
N VAL A 96 2.57 9.71 -6.07
CA VAL A 96 3.55 10.81 -5.99
C VAL A 96 4.97 10.27 -6.07
N CYS A 97 5.32 9.25 -5.29
CA CYS A 97 6.66 8.66 -5.33
C CYS A 97 6.95 8.00 -6.69
N THR A 98 5.97 7.35 -7.32
CA THR A 98 6.14 6.78 -8.66
C THR A 98 6.42 7.85 -9.72
N LEU A 99 5.73 8.98 -9.66
CA LEU A 99 5.97 10.12 -10.56
C LEU A 99 7.36 10.73 -10.36
N ILE A 100 7.81 10.85 -9.10
CA ILE A 100 9.17 11.33 -8.80
C ILE A 100 10.22 10.36 -9.35
N MET A 101 10.01 9.04 -9.20
CA MET A 101 10.90 8.02 -9.78
C MET A 101 10.98 8.14 -11.31
N GLY A 102 9.84 8.38 -11.97
CA GLY A 102 9.79 8.65 -13.41
C GLY A 102 10.56 9.92 -13.80
N ALA A 103 10.44 10.99 -13.01
CA ALA A 103 11.19 12.24 -13.22
C ALA A 103 12.71 12.06 -13.06
N LEU A 104 13.16 11.05 -12.29
CA LEU A 104 14.56 10.66 -12.17
C LEU A 104 15.07 9.78 -13.34
N GLY A 105 14.25 9.57 -14.36
CA GLY A 105 14.60 8.80 -15.57
C GLY A 105 14.46 7.28 -15.42
N ILE A 106 13.74 6.81 -14.40
CA ILE A 106 13.49 5.39 -14.18
C ILE A 106 12.24 4.98 -14.96
N ASP A 107 12.26 3.81 -15.60
CA ASP A 107 11.11 3.30 -16.34
C ASP A 107 9.91 3.09 -15.40
N LEU A 108 8.69 3.36 -15.91
CA LEU A 108 7.48 3.41 -15.10
C LEU A 108 7.20 2.07 -14.38
N ILE A 109 7.48 0.94 -15.03
CA ILE A 109 7.23 -0.39 -14.46
C ILE A 109 8.18 -0.64 -13.28
N THR A 110 9.47 -0.40 -13.46
CA THR A 110 10.49 -0.54 -12.40
C THR A 110 10.25 0.48 -11.29
N GLY A 111 9.94 1.73 -11.62
CA GLY A 111 9.68 2.80 -10.65
C GLY A 111 8.44 2.52 -9.81
N ALA A 112 7.31 2.22 -10.44
CA ALA A 112 6.06 1.90 -9.74
C ALA A 112 6.22 0.66 -8.87
N SER A 113 6.79 -0.42 -9.42
CA SER A 113 6.98 -1.66 -8.65
C SER A 113 7.97 -1.49 -7.50
N ALA A 114 9.03 -0.69 -7.65
CA ALA A 114 9.96 -0.36 -6.57
C ALA A 114 9.26 0.40 -5.43
N VAL A 115 8.42 1.38 -5.76
CA VAL A 115 7.65 2.15 -4.77
C VAL A 115 6.62 1.27 -4.07
N ALA A 116 5.87 0.44 -4.82
CA ALA A 116 4.94 -0.53 -4.25
C ALA A 116 5.65 -1.53 -3.32
N ALA A 117 6.80 -2.06 -3.74
CA ALA A 117 7.61 -2.97 -2.94
C ALA A 117 8.12 -2.31 -1.66
N SER A 118 8.51 -1.04 -1.73
CA SER A 118 9.05 -0.29 -0.59
C SER A 118 7.95 0.11 0.39
N LEU A 119 6.82 0.66 -0.08
CA LEU A 119 5.66 0.96 0.77
C LEU A 119 5.06 -0.29 1.42
N GLY A 120 5.03 -1.40 0.67
CA GLY A 120 4.55 -2.69 1.16
C GLY A 120 5.56 -3.42 2.04
N ASN A 121 6.80 -2.94 2.16
CA ASN A 121 7.93 -3.65 2.80
C ASN A 121 8.10 -5.09 2.28
N ILE A 122 7.96 -5.27 0.97
CA ILE A 122 7.98 -6.59 0.30
C ILE A 122 9.41 -6.99 -0.07
N GLY A 123 10.23 -6.05 -0.56
CA GLY A 123 11.59 -6.32 -1.04
C GLY A 123 11.72 -6.29 -2.57
N PRO A 124 11.51 -7.40 -3.29
CA PRO A 124 11.60 -7.41 -4.75
C PRO A 124 10.42 -6.66 -5.40
N GLY A 125 10.68 -5.99 -6.52
CA GLY A 125 9.70 -5.36 -7.40
C GLY A 125 9.57 -6.11 -8.72
N LEU A 126 9.28 -5.39 -9.80
CA LEU A 126 9.19 -5.92 -11.18
C LEU A 126 10.19 -5.18 -12.08
N GLY A 127 10.41 -5.71 -13.29
CA GLY A 127 11.37 -5.13 -14.23
C GLY A 127 12.79 -5.17 -13.67
N ARG A 128 13.49 -4.03 -13.65
CA ARG A 128 14.90 -3.97 -13.25
C ARG A 128 15.13 -4.11 -11.75
N VAL A 129 14.08 -3.99 -10.93
CA VAL A 129 14.10 -4.30 -9.49
C VAL A 129 13.47 -5.67 -9.18
N GLY A 130 13.34 -6.51 -10.20
CA GLY A 130 12.89 -7.89 -10.09
C GLY A 130 13.86 -8.80 -9.31
N PRO A 131 13.49 -10.07 -9.12
CA PRO A 131 14.20 -11.01 -8.24
C PRO A 131 15.58 -11.41 -8.79
N ALA A 132 15.76 -11.34 -10.12
CA ALA A 132 17.04 -11.61 -10.78
C ALA A 132 17.99 -10.39 -10.78
N LEU A 133 17.50 -9.20 -10.43
CA LEU A 133 18.24 -7.95 -10.43
C LEU A 133 18.20 -7.30 -9.03
N ASN A 134 18.73 -6.08 -8.90
CA ASN A 134 18.88 -5.42 -7.61
C ASN A 134 18.71 -3.90 -7.72
N TYR A 135 18.63 -3.21 -6.57
CA TYR A 135 18.43 -1.76 -6.51
C TYR A 135 19.72 -0.94 -6.75
N SER A 136 20.86 -1.57 -7.07
CA SER A 136 22.17 -0.88 -7.11
C SER A 136 22.23 0.19 -8.20
N PHE A 137 21.60 -0.05 -9.35
CA PHE A 137 21.58 0.84 -10.51
C PHE A 137 20.77 2.13 -10.29
N LEU A 138 20.01 2.22 -9.20
CA LEU A 138 19.18 3.39 -8.93
C LEU A 138 20.02 4.60 -8.50
N PRO A 139 19.66 5.82 -8.94
CA PRO A 139 20.28 7.05 -8.48
C PRO A 139 20.23 7.18 -6.94
N PRO A 140 21.20 7.88 -6.31
CA PRO A 140 21.19 8.08 -4.86
C PRO A 140 19.89 8.72 -4.34
N LEU A 141 19.32 9.67 -5.09
CA LEU A 141 18.07 10.34 -4.74
C LEU A 141 16.88 9.36 -4.76
N ALA A 142 16.82 8.48 -5.76
CA ALA A 142 15.80 7.43 -5.85
C ALA A 142 15.86 6.48 -4.64
N LYS A 143 17.07 6.09 -4.21
CA LYS A 143 17.27 5.25 -3.02
C LYS A 143 16.74 5.92 -1.75
N LEU A 144 17.02 7.22 -1.56
CA LEU A 144 16.49 7.98 -0.42
C LEU A 144 14.96 8.01 -0.38
N ILE A 145 14.32 8.20 -1.53
CA ILE A 145 12.85 8.17 -1.63
C ILE A 145 12.32 6.79 -1.25
N LEU A 146 12.92 5.72 -1.78
CA LEU A 146 12.51 4.35 -1.45
C LEU A 146 12.72 4.01 0.04
N THR A 147 13.83 4.48 0.64
CA THR A 147 14.05 4.34 2.09
C THR A 147 12.98 5.06 2.90
N PHE A 148 12.60 6.27 2.50
CA PHE A 148 11.50 6.99 3.11
C PHE A 148 10.17 6.22 2.96
N CYS A 149 9.88 5.69 1.76
CA CYS A 149 8.70 4.84 1.54
C CYS A 149 8.68 3.61 2.47
N MET A 150 9.82 2.93 2.68
CA MET A 150 9.91 1.80 3.60
C MET A 150 9.60 2.21 5.05
N LEU A 151 10.15 3.35 5.50
CA LEU A 151 9.88 3.87 6.84
C LEU A 151 8.39 4.18 7.03
N VAL A 152 7.77 4.88 6.08
CA VAL A 152 6.33 5.18 6.13
C VAL A 152 5.49 3.90 6.10
N GLY A 153 5.86 2.95 5.24
CA GLY A 153 5.20 1.64 5.16
C GLY A 153 5.28 0.86 6.46
N ARG A 154 6.40 0.97 7.20
CA ARG A 154 6.66 0.22 8.43
C ARG A 154 6.05 0.85 9.67
N LEU A 155 6.07 2.17 9.78
CA LEU A 155 5.56 2.92 10.94
C LEU A 155 4.04 3.16 10.88
N GLU A 156 3.38 2.71 9.80
CA GLU A 156 2.03 3.11 9.40
C GLU A 156 1.94 4.60 9.01
N ILE A 157 1.24 4.87 7.91
CA ILE A 157 1.18 6.19 7.28
C ILE A 157 0.74 7.30 8.23
N TYR A 158 -0.24 7.03 9.11
CA TYR A 158 -0.76 8.03 10.02
C TYR A 158 0.26 8.51 11.05
N THR A 159 1.12 7.63 11.56
CA THR A 159 2.07 8.02 12.60
C THR A 159 3.08 9.03 12.04
N VAL A 160 3.55 8.79 10.81
CA VAL A 160 4.48 9.69 10.13
C VAL A 160 3.81 11.00 9.74
N LEU A 161 2.57 10.96 9.22
CA LEU A 161 1.85 12.18 8.86
C LEU A 161 1.52 13.05 10.07
N ILE A 162 1.19 12.45 11.22
CA ILE A 162 0.93 13.19 12.45
C ILE A 162 2.20 13.93 12.91
N LEU A 163 3.38 13.30 12.80
CA LEU A 163 4.65 13.95 13.12
C LEU A 163 4.96 15.14 12.20
N LEU A 164 4.49 15.13 10.96
CA LEU A 164 4.64 16.25 10.03
C LEU A 164 3.59 17.35 10.26
N PHE A 165 2.52 17.06 11.02
CA PHE A 165 1.45 18.00 11.24
C PHE A 165 1.83 19.02 12.31
N PRO A 166 1.87 20.33 12.02
CA PRO A 166 2.32 21.35 12.97
C PRO A 166 1.44 21.44 14.23
N GLY A 167 0.17 21.02 14.13
CA GLY A 167 -0.74 20.92 15.27
C GLY A 167 -0.36 19.84 16.29
N PHE A 168 0.46 18.85 15.93
CA PHE A 168 1.01 17.88 16.89
C PHE A 168 2.06 18.53 17.80
N TRP A 169 2.81 19.51 17.29
CA TRP A 169 3.91 20.17 18.00
C TRP A 169 3.49 21.38 18.82
N LYS A 170 2.28 21.89 18.57
CA LYS A 170 1.71 23.01 19.33
C LYS A 170 0.76 22.47 20.40
N LYS A 171 1.18 22.60 21.66
CA LYS A 171 0.27 22.56 22.82
C LYS A 171 -0.68 23.74 22.80
#